data_AF-A0A1A7XN63-F1
#
_entry.id   AF-A0A1A7XN63-F1
#
_cell.length_a   1.000
_cell.length_b   1.000
_cell.length_c   1.000
_cell.angle_alpha   90.00
_cell.angle_beta   90.00
_cell.angle_gamma   90.00
#
_symmetry.space_group_name_H-M   'P 1'
#
loop_
_entity.id
_entity.type
_entity.pdbx_description
1 polymer ?
#
loop_
_entity_poly.entity_id
_entity_poly.type
_entity_poly.pdbx_seq_one_letter_code
_entity_poly.pdbx_strand_id
1 'polypeptide(L)'
;QAYKRANDFRHRLYKIFGQGGYSFTNYKVLNLCLGLLNVVLLISAVALGANCAKIKKDSLQIYHSAALQLFSKLNDLCSNQSTVIEAENYTQVKEQVHQLQLINDGYQRQLKALRAENTNLQANVSALGSTCGKCPSDWIHFNSSCYYFSSAISGMKTWASSRADCIGRGSDLVVIDNQQEQIFV
;
A
#
# COMPACT_ATOMS: atom_id res chain seq x y z
N GLN A 1 16.15 -90.90 -18.86
CA GLN A 1 14.79 -91.37 -18.52
C GLN A 1 13.65 -90.36 -18.82
N ALA A 2 13.89 -89.04 -18.93
CA ALA A 2 12.84 -88.07 -19.27
C ALA A 2 12.38 -88.12 -20.75
N TYR A 3 13.28 -88.43 -21.69
CA TYR A 3 12.97 -88.45 -23.13
C TYR A 3 11.93 -89.51 -23.53
N LYS A 4 11.90 -90.64 -22.81
CA LYS A 4 10.97 -91.75 -23.08
C LYS A 4 9.53 -91.43 -22.63
N ARG A 5 9.34 -90.58 -21.60
CA ARG A 5 8.02 -90.11 -21.13
C ARG A 5 7.38 -89.08 -22.06
N ALA A 6 8.18 -88.19 -22.66
CA ALA A 6 7.68 -87.17 -23.57
C ALA A 6 7.10 -87.77 -24.88
N ASN A 7 7.74 -88.83 -25.40
CA ASN A 7 7.25 -89.51 -26.61
C ASN A 7 5.98 -90.33 -26.36
N ASP A 8 5.82 -90.94 -25.18
CA ASP A 8 4.59 -91.67 -24.83
C ASP A 8 3.38 -90.72 -24.68
N PHE A 9 3.60 -89.53 -24.13
CA PHE A 9 2.57 -88.50 -24.03
C PHE A 9 2.15 -87.95 -25.40
N ARG A 10 3.12 -87.73 -26.29
CA ARG A 10 2.86 -87.29 -27.68
C ARG A 10 2.13 -88.35 -28.50
N HIS A 11 2.44 -89.63 -28.29
CA HIS A 11 1.77 -90.73 -28.97
C HIS A 11 0.33 -90.94 -28.45
N ARG A 12 0.05 -90.69 -27.17
CA ARG A 12 -1.32 -90.68 -26.63
C ARG A 12 -2.15 -89.53 -27.19
N LEU A 13 -1.57 -88.33 -27.30
CA LEU A 13 -2.23 -87.17 -27.92
C LEU A 13 -2.57 -87.43 -29.39
N TYR A 14 -1.66 -88.03 -30.15
CA TYR A 14 -1.93 -88.37 -31.56
C TYR A 14 -3.00 -89.44 -31.72
N LYS A 15 -3.20 -90.32 -30.72
CA LYS A 15 -4.27 -91.32 -30.73
C LYS A 15 -5.63 -90.74 -30.32
N ILE A 16 -5.65 -89.72 -29.45
CA ILE A 16 -6.86 -88.97 -29.08
C ILE A 16 -7.35 -88.10 -30.24
N PHE A 17 -6.43 -87.51 -31.01
CA PHE A 17 -6.77 -86.61 -32.13
C PHE A 17 -6.74 -87.28 -33.52
N GLY A 18 -6.23 -88.52 -33.65
CA GLY A 18 -5.94 -89.16 -34.93
C GLY A 18 -6.85 -90.31 -35.36
N GLN A 19 -7.90 -90.65 -34.60
CA GLN A 19 -8.87 -91.68 -35.00
C GLN A 19 -10.29 -91.17 -34.84
N GLY A 20 -10.73 -90.45 -35.87
CA GLY A 20 -12.11 -90.03 -36.07
C GLY A 20 -12.25 -89.50 -37.48
N GLY A 21 -12.39 -90.41 -38.45
CA GLY A 21 -12.75 -90.06 -39.82
C GLY A 21 -14.12 -89.39 -39.82
N TYR A 22 -14.13 -88.07 -39.78
CA TYR A 22 -15.34 -87.28 -39.93
C TYR A 22 -15.39 -86.76 -41.37
N SER A 23 -16.34 -87.33 -42.11
CA SER A 23 -16.78 -87.01 -43.47
C SER A 23 -16.62 -85.53 -43.85
N PHE A 24 -16.36 -85.30 -45.15
CA PHE A 24 -16.18 -84.04 -45.90
C PHE A 24 -17.31 -82.98 -45.73
N THR A 25 -18.17 -83.13 -44.74
CA THR A 25 -19.34 -82.30 -44.41
C THR A 25 -19.12 -81.48 -43.12
N ASN A 26 -18.24 -81.91 -42.21
CA ASN A 26 -18.11 -81.34 -40.87
C ASN A 26 -17.23 -80.08 -40.77
N TYR A 27 -16.27 -79.88 -41.68
CA TYR A 27 -15.49 -78.63 -41.73
C TYR A 27 -16.35 -77.42 -42.14
N LYS A 28 -17.40 -77.66 -42.94
CA LYS A 28 -18.37 -76.62 -43.32
C LYS A 28 -19.19 -76.18 -42.11
N VAL A 29 -19.63 -77.14 -41.30
CA VAL A 29 -20.34 -76.88 -40.03
C VAL A 29 -19.42 -76.16 -39.04
N LEU A 30 -18.15 -76.55 -38.94
CA LEU A 30 -17.16 -75.89 -38.09
C LEU A 30 -16.91 -74.43 -38.51
N ASN A 31 -16.77 -74.17 -39.81
CA ASN A 31 -16.61 -72.81 -40.35
C ASN A 31 -17.87 -71.96 -40.16
N LEU A 32 -19.06 -72.55 -40.27
CA LEU A 32 -20.34 -71.88 -39.97
C LEU A 32 -20.42 -71.51 -38.48
N CYS A 33 -20.08 -72.43 -37.57
CA CYS A 33 -20.05 -72.16 -36.14
C CYS A 33 -19.01 -71.09 -35.77
N LEU A 34 -17.81 -71.14 -36.36
CA LEU A 34 -16.77 -70.14 -36.13
C LEU A 34 -17.20 -68.76 -36.66
N GLY A 35 -17.85 -68.72 -37.82
CA GLY A 35 -18.43 -67.51 -38.39
C GLY A 35 -19.50 -66.89 -37.46
N LEU A 36 -20.45 -67.72 -36.99
CA LEU A 36 -21.48 -67.29 -36.05
C LEU A 36 -20.88 -66.78 -34.73
N LEU A 37 -19.86 -67.47 -34.20
CA LEU A 37 -19.19 -67.07 -32.97
C LEU A 37 -18.48 -65.72 -33.12
N ASN A 38 -17.81 -65.49 -34.26
CA ASN A 38 -17.20 -64.19 -34.58
C ASN A 38 -18.25 -63.08 -34.74
N VAL A 39 -19.40 -63.37 -35.34
CA VAL A 39 -20.50 -62.39 -35.47
C VAL A 39 -21.05 -62.01 -34.09
N VAL A 40 -21.27 -62.98 -33.20
CA VAL A 40 -21.72 -62.73 -31.82
C VAL A 40 -20.67 -61.91 -31.05
N LEU A 41 -19.39 -62.23 -31.20
CA LEU A 41 -18.31 -61.46 -30.59
C LEU A 41 -18.29 -60.00 -31.08
N LEU A 42 -18.44 -59.77 -32.39
CA LEU A 42 -18.52 -58.42 -32.96
C LEU A 42 -19.73 -57.65 -32.41
N ILE A 43 -20.90 -58.27 -32.34
CA ILE A 43 -22.11 -57.64 -31.77
C ILE A 43 -21.89 -57.27 -30.30
N SER A 44 -21.31 -58.17 -29.50
CA SER A 44 -21.00 -57.91 -28.10
C SER A 44 -19.99 -56.77 -27.91
N ALA A 45 -18.96 -56.71 -28.76
CA ALA A 45 -17.94 -55.66 -28.73
C ALA A 45 -18.53 -54.29 -29.11
N VAL A 46 -19.41 -54.24 -30.12
CA VAL A 46 -20.11 -53.02 -30.52
C VAL A 46 -21.07 -52.55 -29.41
N ALA A 47 -21.81 -53.46 -28.79
CA ALA A 47 -22.71 -53.13 -27.68
C ALA A 47 -21.94 -52.61 -26.45
N LEU A 48 -20.81 -53.23 -26.11
CA LEU A 48 -19.91 -52.76 -25.06
C LEU A 48 -19.32 -51.39 -25.40
N GLY A 49 -18.91 -51.17 -26.65
CA GLY A 49 -18.41 -49.88 -27.12
C GLY A 49 -19.45 -48.76 -27.02
N ALA A 50 -20.68 -49.03 -27.47
CA ALA A 50 -21.79 -48.07 -27.39
C ALA A 50 -22.18 -47.75 -25.94
N ASN A 51 -22.26 -48.77 -25.07
CA ASN A 51 -22.56 -48.58 -23.65
C ASN A 51 -21.42 -47.86 -22.92
N CYS A 52 -20.16 -48.18 -23.22
CA CYS A 52 -18.99 -47.53 -22.63
C CYS A 52 -18.89 -46.05 -23.07
N ALA A 53 -19.17 -45.74 -24.34
CA ALA A 53 -19.24 -44.37 -24.84
C ALA A 53 -20.38 -43.57 -24.19
N LYS A 54 -21.53 -44.20 -23.95
CA LYS A 54 -22.67 -43.58 -23.26
C LYS A 54 -22.35 -43.25 -21.80
N ILE A 55 -21.75 -44.19 -21.06
CA ILE A 55 -21.32 -43.97 -19.67
C ILE A 55 -20.28 -42.84 -19.60
N LYS A 56 -19.31 -42.78 -20.53
CA LYS A 56 -18.32 -41.69 -20.58
C LYS A 56 -18.98 -40.34 -20.86
N LYS A 57 -20.01 -40.28 -21.70
CA LYS A 57 -20.76 -39.05 -22.00
C LYS A 57 -21.58 -38.57 -20.81
N ASP A 58 -22.28 -39.48 -20.12
CA ASP A 58 -23.11 -39.16 -18.96
C ASP A 58 -22.24 -38.79 -17.74
N SER A 59 -21.14 -39.51 -17.50
CA SER A 59 -20.17 -39.15 -16.46
C SER A 59 -19.47 -37.82 -16.76
N LEU A 60 -19.01 -37.58 -17.99
CA LEU A 60 -18.38 -36.32 -18.38
C LEU A 60 -19.34 -35.13 -18.22
N GLN A 61 -20.63 -35.30 -18.51
CA GLN A 61 -21.66 -34.27 -18.27
C GLN A 61 -21.85 -33.97 -16.77
N ILE A 62 -21.90 -35.00 -15.91
CA ILE A 62 -22.05 -34.83 -14.46
C ILE A 62 -20.83 -34.11 -13.87
N TYR A 63 -19.61 -34.56 -14.21
CA TYR A 63 -18.38 -33.90 -13.77
C TYR A 63 -18.29 -32.46 -14.28
N HIS A 64 -18.70 -32.21 -15.53
CA HIS A 64 -18.71 -30.85 -16.09
C HIS A 64 -19.70 -29.94 -15.35
N SER A 65 -20.90 -30.43 -15.02
CA SER A 65 -21.91 -29.66 -14.28
C SER A 65 -21.47 -29.33 -12.85
N ALA A 66 -20.90 -30.30 -12.12
CA ALA A 66 -20.41 -30.10 -10.76
C ALA A 66 -19.17 -29.20 -10.73
N ALA A 67 -18.26 -29.36 -11.69
CA ALA A 67 -17.10 -28.49 -11.84
C ALA A 67 -17.49 -27.05 -12.19
N LEU A 68 -18.50 -26.84 -13.05
CA LEU A 68 -19.05 -25.52 -13.35
C LEU A 68 -19.72 -24.88 -12.13
N GLN A 69 -20.47 -25.66 -11.34
CA GLN A 69 -21.04 -25.16 -10.09
C GLN A 69 -19.95 -24.77 -9.08
N LEU A 70 -18.92 -25.59 -8.93
CA LEU A 70 -17.78 -25.28 -8.07
C LEU A 70 -17.02 -24.05 -8.55
N PHE A 71 -16.83 -23.90 -9.86
CA PHE A 71 -16.18 -22.75 -10.47
C PHE A 71 -16.99 -21.47 -10.27
N SER A 72 -18.32 -21.52 -10.43
CA SER A 72 -19.20 -20.39 -10.13
C SER A 72 -19.12 -19.97 -8.67
N LYS A 73 -19.13 -20.94 -7.74
CA LYS A 73 -19.02 -20.67 -6.30
C LYS A 73 -17.66 -20.09 -5.91
N LEU A 74 -16.58 -20.58 -6.52
CA LEU A 74 -15.23 -20.03 -6.38
C LEU A 74 -15.13 -18.60 -6.92
N ASN A 75 -15.75 -18.34 -8.08
CA ASN A 75 -15.75 -17.02 -8.71
C ASN A 75 -16.55 -16.00 -7.88
N ASP A 76 -17.67 -16.43 -7.29
CA ASP A 76 -18.48 -15.63 -6.37
C ASP A 76 -17.72 -15.33 -5.07
N LEU A 77 -16.98 -16.30 -4.51
CA LEU A 77 -16.14 -16.09 -3.33
C LEU A 77 -14.95 -15.15 -3.62
N CYS A 78 -14.28 -15.31 -4.77
CA CYS A 78 -13.16 -14.47 -5.18
C CYS A 78 -13.57 -13.03 -5.52
N SER A 79 -14.69 -12.83 -6.22
CA SER A 79 -15.16 -11.49 -6.60
C SER A 79 -15.61 -10.67 -5.40
N ASN A 80 -16.26 -11.30 -4.41
CA ASN A 80 -16.71 -10.63 -3.20
C ASN A 80 -15.54 -10.28 -2.24
N GLN A 81 -14.46 -11.07 -2.21
CA GLN A 81 -13.34 -10.83 -1.29
C GLN A 81 -12.31 -9.82 -1.81
N SER A 82 -11.98 -9.85 -3.12
CA SER A 82 -10.97 -8.94 -3.69
C SER A 82 -11.45 -7.50 -3.85
N THR A 83 -12.74 -7.28 -4.13
CA THR A 83 -13.28 -5.95 -4.44
C THR A 83 -13.54 -5.09 -3.20
N VAL A 84 -13.86 -5.71 -2.07
CA VAL A 84 -14.20 -5.02 -0.82
C VAL A 84 -12.93 -4.56 -0.07
N ILE A 85 -11.88 -5.40 -0.01
CA ILE A 85 -10.65 -5.10 0.74
C ILE A 85 -9.82 -3.99 0.08
N GLU A 86 -9.79 -3.93 -1.25
CA GLU A 86 -9.04 -2.88 -1.98
C GLU A 86 -9.83 -1.57 -2.09
N ALA A 87 -11.16 -1.61 -2.23
CA ALA A 87 -11.96 -0.39 -2.41
C ALA A 87 -12.20 0.39 -1.11
N GLU A 88 -12.49 -0.27 0.02
CA GLU A 88 -12.81 0.41 1.28
C GLU A 88 -11.57 1.04 1.93
N ASN A 89 -10.46 0.31 1.99
CA ASN A 89 -9.21 0.80 2.58
C ASN A 89 -8.60 1.93 1.73
N TYR A 90 -8.54 1.76 0.40
CA TYR A 90 -7.99 2.77 -0.50
C TYR A 90 -8.78 4.08 -0.47
N THR A 91 -10.11 4.02 -0.44
CA THR A 91 -10.96 5.22 -0.38
C THR A 91 -10.80 5.97 0.94
N GLN A 92 -10.74 5.26 2.07
CA GLN A 92 -10.49 5.85 3.38
C GLN A 92 -9.11 6.54 3.45
N VAL A 93 -8.05 5.87 2.97
CA VAL A 93 -6.69 6.42 2.96
C VAL A 93 -6.60 7.65 2.05
N LYS A 94 -7.26 7.63 0.89
CA LYS A 94 -7.28 8.76 -0.05
C LYS A 94 -7.94 10.00 0.55
N GLU A 95 -9.04 9.83 1.29
CA GLU A 95 -9.69 10.94 1.99
C GLU A 95 -8.78 11.51 3.08
N GLN A 96 -8.12 10.65 3.86
CA GLN A 96 -7.16 11.10 4.88
C GLN A 96 -5.99 11.91 4.28
N VAL A 97 -5.44 11.47 3.14
CA VAL A 97 -4.39 12.21 2.44
C VAL A 97 -4.89 13.58 1.97
N HIS A 98 -6.12 13.64 1.44
CA HIS A 98 -6.71 14.91 1.01
C HIS A 98 -6.92 15.87 2.20
N GLN A 99 -7.40 15.37 3.33
CA GLN A 99 -7.54 16.17 4.55
C GLN A 99 -6.19 16.70 5.06
N LEU A 100 -5.16 15.84 5.08
CA LEU A 100 -3.81 16.24 5.46
C LEU A 100 -3.24 17.32 4.53
N GLN A 101 -3.53 17.25 3.23
CA GLN A 101 -3.14 18.29 2.27
C GLN A 101 -3.80 19.63 2.58
N LEU A 102 -5.12 19.64 2.83
CA LEU A 102 -5.85 20.86 3.19
C LEU A 102 -5.30 21.51 4.46
N ILE A 103 -5.04 20.69 5.49
CA ILE A 103 -4.46 21.15 6.76
C ILE A 103 -3.07 21.72 6.54
N ASN A 104 -2.21 21.01 5.79
CA ASN A 104 -0.86 21.47 5.49
C ASN A 104 -0.87 22.79 4.71
N ASP A 105 -1.74 22.94 3.72
CA ASP A 105 -1.90 24.18 2.96
C ASP A 105 -2.38 25.34 3.84
N GLY A 106 -3.23 25.06 4.83
CA GLY A 106 -3.64 26.01 5.85
C GLY A 106 -2.46 26.49 6.70
N TYR A 107 -1.66 25.56 7.22
CA TYR A 107 -0.46 25.88 8.00
C TYR A 107 0.57 26.66 7.17
N GLN A 108 0.78 26.28 5.91
CA GLN A 108 1.69 27.00 5.01
C GLN A 108 1.23 28.44 4.78
N ARG A 109 -0.08 28.69 4.64
CA ARG A 109 -0.64 30.04 4.54
C ARG A 109 -0.40 30.86 5.81
N GLN A 110 -0.67 30.27 6.99
CA GLN A 110 -0.43 30.94 8.27
C GLN A 110 1.06 31.28 8.47
N LEU A 111 1.96 30.36 8.14
CA LEU A 111 3.41 30.61 8.22
C LEU A 111 3.86 31.74 7.31
N LYS A 112 3.32 31.82 6.08
CA LYS A 112 3.64 32.93 5.16
C LYS A 112 3.13 34.27 5.70
N ALA A 113 1.90 34.30 6.21
CA ALA A 113 1.31 35.51 6.80
C ALA A 113 2.12 36.00 8.01
N LEU A 114 2.45 35.09 8.93
CA LEU A 114 3.23 35.41 10.12
C LEU A 114 4.65 35.90 9.77
N ARG A 115 5.29 35.29 8.76
CA ARG A 115 6.59 35.78 8.27
C ARG A 115 6.49 37.19 7.70
N ALA A 116 5.45 37.48 6.90
CA ALA A 116 5.25 38.81 6.34
C ALA A 116 5.03 39.87 7.43
N GLU A 117 4.23 39.56 8.45
CA GLU A 117 4.02 40.43 9.61
C GLU A 117 5.34 40.67 10.36
N ASN A 118 6.12 39.62 10.63
CA ASN A 118 7.40 39.75 11.31
C ASN A 118 8.38 40.63 10.51
N THR A 119 8.46 40.46 9.18
CA THR A 119 9.29 41.33 8.33
C THR A 119 8.82 42.79 8.35
N ASN A 120 7.52 43.03 8.42
CA ASN A 120 6.96 44.38 8.53
C ASN A 120 7.33 44.99 9.90
N LEU A 121 7.16 44.25 10.99
CA LEU A 121 7.55 44.69 12.33
C LEU A 121 9.06 44.99 12.40
N GLN A 122 9.91 44.14 11.81
CA GLN A 122 11.36 44.40 11.75
C GLN A 122 11.69 45.66 10.96
N ALA A 123 11.01 45.90 9.84
CA ALA A 123 11.17 47.13 9.07
C ALA A 123 10.74 48.37 9.87
N ASN A 124 9.61 48.29 10.59
CA ASN A 124 9.13 49.37 11.45
C ASN A 124 10.10 49.64 12.61
N VAL A 125 10.63 48.61 13.26
CA VAL A 125 11.64 48.75 14.32
C VAL A 125 12.91 49.39 13.76
N SER A 126 13.36 49.00 12.56
CA SER A 126 14.53 49.59 11.92
C SER A 126 14.30 51.06 11.52
N ALA A 127 13.11 51.38 11.02
CA ALA A 127 12.70 52.74 10.70
C ALA A 127 12.54 53.60 11.96
N LEU A 128 12.05 53.03 13.07
CA LEU A 128 12.00 53.69 14.37
C LEU A 128 13.40 53.90 14.93
N GLY A 129 14.31 52.94 14.76
CA GLY A 129 15.70 53.07 15.15
C GLY A 129 16.45 54.16 14.37
N SER A 130 16.07 54.42 13.12
CA SER A 130 16.65 55.52 12.32
C SER A 130 15.97 56.88 12.55
N THR A 131 14.75 56.90 13.09
CA THR A 131 14.01 58.12 13.45
C THR A 131 14.10 58.51 14.92
N CYS A 132 14.57 57.60 15.80
CA CYS A 132 14.97 57.96 17.15
C CYS A 132 16.15 58.93 17.05
N GLY A 133 15.86 60.20 17.33
CA GLY A 133 16.75 61.32 17.08
C GLY A 133 18.12 61.08 17.71
N LYS A 134 19.17 61.32 16.94
CA LYS A 134 20.52 61.46 17.49
C LYS A 134 20.44 62.43 18.67
N CYS A 135 20.96 62.03 19.83
CA CYS A 135 21.00 62.93 20.98
C CYS A 135 21.70 64.24 20.59
N PRO A 136 21.33 65.37 21.20
CA PRO A 136 22.05 66.63 20.99
C PRO A 136 23.54 66.45 21.26
N SER A 137 24.38 67.30 20.67
CA SER A 137 25.83 67.26 20.92
C SER A 137 26.12 67.34 22.43
N ASP A 138 27.05 66.52 22.90
CA ASP A 138 27.44 66.40 24.32
C ASP A 138 26.42 65.72 25.24
N TRP A 139 25.43 65.02 24.66
CA TRP A 139 24.50 64.14 25.38
C TRP A 139 24.81 62.68 25.08
N ILE A 140 24.66 61.84 26.09
CA ILE A 140 24.90 60.40 25.99
C ILE A 140 23.59 59.70 25.71
N HIS A 141 23.53 58.93 24.64
CA HIS A 141 22.38 58.06 24.34
C HIS A 141 22.48 56.78 25.15
N PHE A 142 21.45 56.48 25.94
CA PHE A 142 21.30 55.20 26.61
C PHE A 142 19.86 54.70 26.51
N ASN A 143 19.70 53.48 25.99
CA ASN A 143 18.41 52.85 25.67
C ASN A 143 17.55 53.68 24.70
N SER A 144 16.54 54.39 25.21
CA SER A 144 15.61 55.21 24.43
C SER A 144 15.61 56.68 24.88
N SER A 145 16.64 57.11 25.62
CA SER A 145 16.73 58.44 26.22
C SER A 145 18.13 59.04 26.07
N CYS A 146 18.20 60.36 26.16
CA CYS A 146 19.43 61.15 26.09
C CYS A 146 19.74 61.76 27.47
N TYR A 147 20.99 61.62 27.92
CA TYR A 147 21.42 62.04 29.25
C TYR A 147 22.51 63.12 29.14
N TYR A 148 22.37 64.17 29.95
CA TYR A 148 23.36 65.24 30.06
C TYR A 148 23.98 65.24 31.46
N PHE A 149 25.30 65.14 31.52
CA PHE A 149 26.06 65.18 32.77
C PHE A 149 26.80 66.51 32.88
N SER A 150 26.42 67.34 33.85
CA SER A 150 27.12 68.60 34.13
C SER A 150 28.51 68.34 34.69
N SER A 151 29.55 69.02 34.18
CA SER A 151 30.93 68.83 34.67
C SER A 151 31.11 69.32 36.12
N ALA A 152 31.81 68.51 36.92
CA ALA A 152 31.76 68.57 38.39
C ALA A 152 32.54 69.71 39.06
N ILE A 153 33.33 70.52 38.34
CA ILE A 153 34.33 71.40 38.97
C ILE A 153 33.91 72.88 39.03
N SER A 154 33.00 73.34 38.17
CA SER A 154 32.55 74.74 38.12
C SER A 154 31.03 74.92 38.07
N GLY A 155 30.26 73.82 38.16
CA GLY A 155 28.84 73.79 37.83
C GLY A 155 27.90 73.22 38.90
N MET A 156 28.33 73.06 40.16
CA MET A 156 27.42 72.61 41.22
C MET A 156 26.30 73.62 41.43
N LYS A 157 25.08 73.20 41.14
CA LYS A 157 23.85 73.98 41.27
C LYS A 157 23.00 73.40 42.41
N THR A 158 22.18 74.23 43.03
CA THR A 158 21.12 73.73 43.93
C THR A 158 20.13 72.90 43.12
N TRP A 159 19.42 71.97 43.76
CA TRP A 159 18.47 71.09 43.06
C TRP A 159 17.48 71.86 42.17
N ALA A 160 16.93 72.97 42.67
CA ALA A 160 16.02 73.83 41.92
C ALA A 160 16.70 74.49 40.70
N SER A 161 17.94 74.95 40.85
CA SER A 161 18.70 75.54 39.74
C SER A 161 19.13 74.49 38.71
N SER A 162 19.47 73.27 39.13
CA SER A 162 19.77 72.16 38.22
C SER A 162 18.54 71.78 37.40
N ARG A 163 17.38 71.69 38.04
CA ARG A 163 16.13 71.40 37.33
C ARG A 163 15.76 72.48 36.32
N ALA A 164 15.88 73.75 36.71
CA ALA A 164 15.66 74.86 35.80
C ALA A 164 16.63 74.85 34.60
N ASP A 165 17.89 74.45 34.82
CA ASP A 165 18.89 74.29 33.74
C ASP A 165 18.50 73.15 32.77
N CYS A 166 18.10 71.98 33.28
CA CYS A 166 17.59 70.88 32.46
C CYS A 166 16.38 71.29 31.63
N ILE A 167 15.39 71.96 32.25
CA ILE A 167 14.21 72.49 31.56
C ILE A 167 14.60 73.48 30.46
N GLY A 168 15.56 74.37 30.74
CA GLY A 168 16.08 75.32 29.75
C GLY A 168 16.75 74.65 28.54
N ARG A 169 17.23 73.42 28.68
CA ARG A 169 17.81 72.60 27.60
C ARG A 169 16.79 71.72 26.89
N GLY A 170 15.52 71.77 27.28
CA GLY A 170 14.46 70.92 26.73
C GLY A 170 14.38 69.52 27.35
N SER A 171 14.90 69.34 28.57
CA SER A 171 14.83 68.08 29.33
C SER A 171 14.29 68.31 30.75
N ASP A 172 14.33 67.28 31.61
CA ASP A 172 14.15 67.43 33.06
C ASP A 172 15.31 66.71 33.79
N LEU A 173 15.37 66.81 35.12
CA LEU A 173 16.25 65.99 35.92
C LEU A 173 15.90 64.50 35.74
N VAL A 174 16.93 63.66 35.67
CA VAL A 174 16.77 62.21 35.53
C VAL A 174 15.97 61.64 36.69
N VAL A 175 14.98 60.82 36.35
CA VAL A 175 14.27 59.94 37.28
C VAL A 175 14.65 58.53 36.89
N ILE A 176 15.25 57.80 37.82
CA ILE A 176 15.77 56.47 37.55
C ILE A 176 14.62 55.47 37.64
N ASP A 177 14.24 54.88 36.51
CA ASP A 177 13.09 54.00 36.39
C ASP A 177 13.44 52.53 36.64
N ASN A 178 14.71 52.13 36.44
CA ASN A 178 15.11 50.73 36.56
C ASN A 178 16.59 50.55 36.94
N GLN A 179 16.95 49.30 37.30
CA GLN A 179 18.29 48.94 37.74
C GLN A 179 19.37 49.17 36.67
N GLN A 180 19.05 49.01 35.39
CA GLN A 180 20.03 49.21 34.31
C GLN A 180 20.37 50.69 34.16
N GLU A 181 19.37 51.56 34.26
CA GLU A 181 19.55 53.01 34.29
C GLU A 181 20.34 53.45 35.52
N GLN A 182 20.05 52.89 36.69
CA GLN A 182 20.81 53.18 37.93
C GLN A 182 22.30 52.84 37.82
N ILE A 183 22.65 51.78 37.09
CA ILE A 183 24.05 51.38 36.89
C ILE A 183 24.75 52.30 35.87
N PHE A 184 24.00 52.85 34.94
CA PHE A 184 24.50 53.74 33.91
C PHE A 184 24.80 55.16 34.42
N VAL A 185 23.89 55.73 35.22
CA VAL A 185 24.00 57.09 35.80
C VAL A 185 24.99 57.14 36.96
#